data_AF-A0A383AMC2-F1
#
_entry.id   AF-A0A383AMC2-F1
#
_cell.length_a   1.000
_cell.length_b   1.000
_cell.length_c   1.000
_cell.angle_alpha   90.00
_cell.angle_beta   90.00
_cell.angle_gamma   90.00
#
_symmetry.space_group_name_H-M   'P 1'
#
loop_
_entity.id
_entity.type
_entity.pdbx_description
1 polymer ?
#
loop_
_entity_poly.entity_id
_entity_poly.type
_entity_poly.pdbx_seq_one_letter_code
_entity_poly.pdbx_strand_id
1 'polypeptide(L)' 'MKVENIKSPSTPYRKLPDWLKTYLPTGSNYFLLKKMVKTHGLNTVCESASCPNIGEC' A
#
# COMPACT_ATOMS: atom_id res chain seq x y z
N MET A 1 26.74 10.58 -12.58
CA MET A 1 26.07 9.52 -11.81
C MET A 1 25.22 8.72 -12.79
N LYS A 2 25.66 7.53 -13.21
CA LYS A 2 24.86 6.65 -14.08
C LYS A 2 23.96 5.85 -13.14
N VAL A 3 22.65 6.12 -13.20
CA VAL A 3 21.66 5.31 -12.50
C VAL A 3 21.47 4.05 -13.34
N GLU A 4 22.18 2.99 -12.99
CA GLU A 4 21.98 1.70 -13.66
C GLU A 4 20.65 1.09 -13.21
N ASN A 5 19.83 0.76 -14.19
CA ASN A 5 18.49 0.22 -14.00
C ASN A 5 18.60 -1.26 -13.60
N ILE A 6 18.62 -1.52 -12.29
CA ILE A 6 18.64 -2.87 -11.72
C ILE A 6 17.31 -3.56 -12.06
N LYS A 7 17.27 -4.32 -13.16
CA LYS A 7 16.16 -5.24 -13.43
C LYS A 7 16.22 -6.36 -12.40
N SER A 8 15.28 -6.33 -11.45
CA SER A 8 15.07 -7.43 -10.51
C SER A 8 14.89 -8.74 -11.29
N PRO A 9 15.50 -9.87 -10.87
CA PRO A 9 15.31 -11.15 -11.53
C PRO A 9 13.81 -11.45 -11.60
N SER A 10 13.32 -11.77 -12.80
CA SER A 10 11.91 -12.06 -13.08
C SER A 10 11.52 -13.38 -12.42
N THR A 11 11.34 -13.33 -11.11
CA THR A 11 10.78 -14.44 -10.34
C THR A 11 9.31 -14.52 -10.73
N PRO A 12 8.79 -15.69 -11.14
CA PRO A 12 7.39 -15.82 -11.49
C PRO A 12 6.54 -15.35 -10.30
N TYR A 13 5.61 -14.43 -10.57
CA TYR A 13 4.73 -13.87 -9.55
C TYR A 13 3.93 -15.02 -8.91
N ARG A 14 4.26 -15.34 -7.65
CA ARG A 14 3.56 -16.38 -6.90
C ARG A 14 2.22 -15.82 -6.47
N LYS A 15 1.14 -16.53 -6.78
CA LYS A 15 -0.20 -16.16 -6.32
C LYS A 15 -0.22 -16.18 -4.78
N LEU A 16 -0.81 -15.15 -4.20
CA LEU A 16 -1.02 -15.08 -2.75
C LEU A 16 -2.02 -16.17 -2.33
N PRO A 17 -1.74 -16.93 -1.25
CA PRO A 17 -2.71 -17.85 -0.66
C PRO A 17 -3.99 -17.12 -0.24
N ASP A 18 -5.13 -17.82 -0.25
CA ASP A 18 -6.42 -17.19 0.02
C ASP A 18 -6.53 -16.60 1.43
N TRP A 19 -5.93 -17.24 2.44
CA TRP A 19 -5.94 -16.77 3.83
C TRP A 19 -5.11 -15.49 4.08
N LEU A 20 -4.24 -15.11 3.13
CA LEU A 20 -3.40 -13.91 3.23
C LEU A 20 -3.98 -12.73 2.45
N LYS A 21 -5.08 -12.95 1.71
CA LYS A 21 -5.78 -11.87 0.99
C LYS A 21 -6.63 -11.08 1.96
N THR A 22 -6.69 -9.77 1.71
CA THR A 22 -7.48 -8.80 2.47
C THR A 22 -8.50 -8.13 1.55
N TYR A 23 -9.51 -7.51 2.14
CA TYR A 23 -10.53 -6.77 1.42
C TYR A 23 -10.08 -5.32 1.17
N LEU A 24 -10.61 -4.73 0.10
CA LEU A 24 -10.39 -3.32 -0.16
C LEU A 24 -11.12 -2.46 0.89
N PRO A 25 -10.55 -1.30 1.26
CA PRO A 25 -11.21 -0.38 2.18
C PRO A 25 -12.57 0.08 1.65
N THR A 26 -13.63 -0.13 2.42
CA THR A 26 -15.00 0.31 2.08
C THR A 26 -15.56 1.34 3.07
N GLY A 27 -14.96 1.48 4.26
CA GLY A 27 -15.44 2.37 5.31
C GLY A 27 -15.16 3.85 5.03
N SER A 28 -16.10 4.73 5.39
CA SER A 28 -15.98 6.19 5.24
C SER A 28 -14.84 6.80 6.06
N ASN A 29 -14.53 6.21 7.23
CA ASN A 29 -13.48 6.68 8.13
C ASN A 29 -12.09 6.68 7.48
N TYR A 30 -11.72 5.60 6.77
CA TYR A 30 -10.45 5.54 6.06
C TYR A 30 -10.33 6.66 5.02
N PHE A 31 -11.39 6.92 4.24
CA PHE A 31 -11.37 7.98 3.24
C PHE A 31 -11.27 9.38 3.86
N LEU A 32 -11.90 9.59 5.02
CA LEU A 32 -11.75 10.82 5.79
C LEU A 32 -10.31 10.99 6.29
N LEU A 33 -9.73 9.96 6.91
CA LEU A 33 -8.34 9.96 7.37
C LEU A 33 -7.36 10.24 6.23
N LYS A 34 -7.51 9.52 5.12
CA LYS A 34 -6.71 9.72 3.91
C LYS A 34 -6.80 11.16 3.39
N LYS A 35 -7.99 11.76 3.40
CA LYS A 35 -8.17 13.16 3.04
C LYS A 35 -7.40 14.08 3.99
N MET A 36 -7.48 13.87 5.30
CA MET A 36 -6.76 14.67 6.29
C MET A 36 -5.25 14.57 6.12
N VAL A 37 -4.71 13.36 5.99
CA VAL A 37 -3.27 13.11 5.73
C VAL A 37 -2.80 13.90 4.51
N LYS A 38 -3.55 13.82 3.40
CA LYS A 38 -3.23 14.54 2.17
C LYS A 38 -3.33 16.07 2.34
N THR A 39 -4.36 16.56 3.01
CA THR A 39 -4.56 18.00 3.26
C THR A 39 -3.42 18.60 4.09
N HIS A 40 -2.86 17.84 5.03
CA HIS A 40 -1.75 18.27 5.86
C HIS A 40 -0.36 17.96 5.29
N GLY A 41 -0.27 17.36 4.09
CA GLY A 41 1.02 16.99 3.48
C GLY A 41 1.81 15.97 4.31
N LEU A 42 1.12 15.10 5.05
CA LEU A 42 1.74 14.09 5.91
C LEU A 42 2.01 12.80 5.12
N ASN A 43 3.02 12.06 5.56
CA ASN A 43 3.32 10.72 5.07
C ASN A 43 2.96 9.69 6.13
N THR A 44 2.47 8.53 5.71
CA THR A 44 2.13 7.42 6.61
C THR A 44 2.77 6.14 6.13
N VAL A 45 3.21 5.29 7.07
CA VAL A 45 3.68 3.94 6.75
C VAL A 45 2.59 3.10 6.10
N CYS A 46 1.31 3.36 6.45
CA CYS A 46 0.16 2.69 5.87
C CYS A 46 0.14 2.82 4.34
N GLU A 47 0.38 4.03 3.82
CA GLU A 47 0.41 4.28 2.37
C GLU A 47 1.75 3.92 1.73
N SER A 48 2.88 4.34 2.32
CA SER A 48 4.21 4.12 1.73
C SER A 48 4.59 2.64 1.63
N ALA A 49 4.15 1.82 2.59
CA ALA A 49 4.42 0.38 2.60
C ALA A 49 3.34 -0.46 1.91
N SER A 50 2.30 0.17 1.33
CA SER A 50 1.13 -0.54 0.79
C SER A 50 0.52 -1.53 1.79
N CYS A 51 0.26 -1.06 3.02
CA CYS A 51 -0.20 -1.91 4.12
C CYS A 51 -1.51 -2.64 3.74
N PRO A 52 -1.59 -3.98 3.86
CA PRO A 52 -2.80 -4.74 3.54
C PRO A 52 -3.97 -4.44 4.48
N ASN A 53 -3.72 -3.87 5.66
CA ASN A 53 -4.74 -3.62 6.68
C ASN A 53 -5.21 -2.15 6.73
N ILE A 54 -4.84 -1.35 5.72
CA ILE A 54 -5.11 0.10 5.68
C ILE A 54 -6.60 0.47 5.76
N GLY A 55 -7.51 -0.46 5.44
CA GLY A 55 -8.95 -0.23 5.58
C GLY A 55 -9.53 -0.50 6.97
N GLU A 56 -8.79 -1.23 7.82
CA GLU A 56 -9.19 -1.62 9.17
C GLU A 56 -8.54 -0.72 10.23
N CYS A 57 -7.25 -0.38 10.05
CA CYS A 57 -6.52 0.56 10.91
C CYS A 57 -6.99 2.01 10.70
#